data_AF-A0A1Y6K9J3-F1
#
_entry.id   AF-A0A1Y6K9J3-F1
#
_cell.length_a   1.000
_cell.length_b   1.000
_cell.length_c   1.000
_cell.angle_alpha   90.00
_cell.angle_beta   90.00
_cell.angle_gamma   90.00
#
_symmetry.space_group_name_H-M   'P 1'
#
loop_
_entity.id
_entity.type
_entity.pdbx_description
1 polymer ?
#
loop_
_entity_poly.entity_id
_entity_poly.type
_entity_poly.pdbx_seq_one_letter_code
_entity_poly.pdbx_strand_id
1 'polypeptide(L)' 'MPVTDICRKAEISPATYFSWKKKYDGLLPTEMRRLKQLEDENGKLRKLVADLSLDKEMLQDMIRRKL' A
#
# COMPACT_ATOMS: atom_id res chain seq x y z
N MET A 1 -22.95 12.07 16.06
CA MET A 1 -23.57 11.57 14.81
C MET A 1 -23.56 10.06 14.86
N PRO A 2 -24.72 9.39 14.72
CA PRO A 2 -24.82 7.92 14.62
C PRO A 2 -23.89 7.33 13.56
N VAL A 3 -23.36 6.12 13.81
CA VAL A 3 -22.49 5.40 12.84
C VAL A 3 -23.20 5.18 11.51
N THR A 4 -24.50 4.95 11.53
CA THR A 4 -25.35 4.80 10.34
C THR A 4 -25.32 6.03 9.44
N ASP A 5 -25.30 7.23 10.02
CA ASP A 5 -25.29 8.49 9.26
C ASP A 5 -23.90 8.77 8.67
N ILE A 6 -22.84 8.42 9.40
CA ILE A 6 -21.46 8.45 8.89
C ILE A 6 -21.34 7.51 7.70
N CYS A 7 -21.82 6.27 7.84
CA CYS A 7 -21.78 5.26 6.79
C CYS A 7 -22.56 5.71 5.55
N ARG A 8 -23.76 6.28 5.73
CA ARG A 8 -24.59 6.81 4.63
C ARG A 8 -23.90 7.96 3.90
N LYS A 9 -23.31 8.91 4.65
CA LYS A 9 -22.61 10.06 4.07
C LYS A 9 -21.33 9.67 3.33
N ALA A 10 -20.63 8.66 3.84
CA ALA A 10 -19.39 8.15 3.25
C ALA A 10 -19.63 7.05 2.20
N GLU A 11 -20.89 6.67 1.93
CA GLU A 11 -21.26 5.58 1.01
C GLU A 11 -20.57 4.24 1.32
N ILE A 12 -20.40 3.93 2.61
CA ILE A 12 -19.79 2.69 3.08
C ILE A 12 -20.75 1.89 3.97
N SER A 13 -20.48 0.59 4.09
CA SER A 13 -21.20 -0.25 5.05
C SER A 13 -20.70 -0.03 6.50
N PRO A 14 -21.52 -0.31 7.52
CA PRO A 14 -21.07 -0.33 8.92
C PRO A 14 -19.89 -1.29 9.15
N ALA A 15 -19.85 -2.42 8.44
CA ALA A 15 -18.74 -3.38 8.52
C ALA A 15 -17.42 -2.76 8.03
N THR A 16 -17.47 -1.98 6.94
CA THR A 16 -16.33 -1.22 6.42
C THR A 16 -15.85 -0.19 7.45
N TYR A 17 -16.78 0.56 8.04
CA TYR A 17 -16.47 1.55 9.09
C TYR A 17 -15.74 0.92 10.28
N PHE A 18 -16.25 -0.18 10.84
CA PHE A 18 -15.61 -0.84 11.98
C PHE A 18 -14.29 -1.50 11.63
N SER A 19 -14.14 -2.02 10.41
CA SER A 19 -12.85 -2.53 9.91
C SER A 19 -11.79 -1.43 9.86
N TRP A 20 -12.15 -0.26 9.32
CA TRP A 20 -11.26 0.89 9.25
C TRP A 20 -10.98 1.46 10.64
N LYS A 21 -12.00 1.56 11.50
CA LYS A 21 -11.81 1.95 12.89
C LYS A 21 -10.82 1.01 13.56
N LYS A 22 -11.02 -0.31 13.52
CA LYS A 22 -10.06 -1.27 14.11
C LYS A 22 -8.62 -1.08 13.59
N LYS A 23 -8.45 -0.72 12.32
CA LYS A 23 -7.12 -0.56 11.69
C LYS A 23 -6.46 0.79 11.98
N TYR A 24 -7.24 1.87 12.09
CA TYR A 24 -6.72 3.24 12.11
C TYR A 24 -7.10 4.04 13.36
N ASP A 25 -7.89 3.46 14.28
CA ASP A 25 -8.23 4.10 15.56
C ASP A 25 -6.96 4.35 16.37
N GLY A 26 -6.90 5.52 17.01
CA GLY A 26 -5.70 6.00 17.71
C GLY A 26 -4.63 6.68 16.83
N LEU A 27 -4.75 6.70 15.49
CA LEU A 27 -3.85 7.46 14.63
C LEU A 27 -4.32 8.89 14.45
N LEU A 28 -3.39 9.84 14.59
CA LEU A 28 -3.61 11.24 14.22
C LEU A 28 -3.75 11.36 12.69
N PRO A 29 -4.49 12.36 12.18
CA PRO A 29 -4.63 12.58 10.73
C PRO A 29 -3.30 12.73 10.00
N THR A 30 -2.30 13.34 10.65
CA THR A 30 -0.93 13.47 10.13
C THR A 30 -0.22 12.14 10.02
N GLU A 31 -0.42 11.24 10.99
CA GLU A 31 0.14 9.88 10.99
C GLU A 31 -0.51 9.03 9.90
N MET A 32 -1.83 9.12 9.72
CA MET A 32 -2.53 8.45 8.61
C MET A 32 -2.02 8.92 7.24
N ARG A 33 -1.81 10.23 7.06
CA ARG A 33 -1.26 10.77 5.81
C ARG A 33 0.16 10.25 5.55
N ARG A 34 1.01 10.24 6.57
CA ARG A 34 2.37 9.72 6.48
C ARG A 34 2.37 8.21 6.19
N LEU A 35 1.50 7.44 6.83
CA LEU A 35 1.36 6.01 6.59
C LEU A 35 1.02 5.73 5.12
N LYS A 36 0.03 6.44 4.56
CA LYS A 36 -0.33 6.31 3.15
C LYS A 36 0.82 6.63 2.20
N GLN A 37 1.57 7.71 2.48
CA GLN A 37 2.75 8.07 1.68
C GLN A 37 3.82 6.99 1.71
N LEU A 38 4.09 6.40 2.87
CA LEU A 38 5.04 5.31 3.03
C LEU A 38 4.58 4.03 2.34
N GLU A 39 3.28 3.71 2.40
CA GLU A 39 2.70 2.57 1.67
C GLU A 39 2.85 2.74 0.16
N ASP A 40 2.56 3.93 -0.38
CA ASP A 40 2.71 4.25 -1.80
C ASP A 40 4.17 4.18 -2.26
N GLU A 41 5.09 4.75 -1.48
CA GLU A 41 6.53 4.73 -1.77
C GLU A 41 7.11 3.31 -1.71
N ASN A 42 6.73 2.53 -0.69
CA ASN A 42 7.14 1.13 -0.58
C ASN A 42 6.63 0.30 -1.77
N GLY A 43 5.41 0.55 -2.24
CA GLY A 43 4.88 -0.07 -3.45
C GLY A 43 5.74 0.22 -4.69
N LYS A 44 6.11 1.49 -4.89
CA LYS A 44 7.00 1.91 -6.00
C LYS A 44 8.39 1.27 -5.88
N LEU A 45 8.97 1.28 -4.69
CA LEU A 45 10.29 0.69 -4.43
C LEU A 45 10.29 -0.81 -4.68
N ARG A 46 9.27 -1.53 -4.23
CA ARG A 46 9.12 -2.97 -4.49
C ARG A 46 9.06 -3.28 -5.98
N LYS A 47 8.31 -2.48 -6.76
CA LYS A 47 8.25 -2.63 -8.21
C LYS A 47 9.61 -2.38 -8.85
N LEU A 48 10.27 -1.28 -8.51
CA LEU A 48 11.60 -0.96 -9.03
C LEU A 48 12.63 -2.06 -8.73
N VAL A 49 12.62 -2.59 -7.51
CA VAL A 49 13.50 -3.69 -7.12
C VAL A 49 13.19 -4.96 -7.92
N ALA A 50 11.93 -5.29 -8.15
CA ALA A 50 11.55 -6.44 -8.97
C ALA A 50 12.05 -6.28 -10.41
N ASP A 51 11.80 -5.13 -11.04
CA ASP A 51 12.21 -4.85 -12.41
C ASP A 51 13.75 -4.93 -12.54
N LEU A 52 14.49 -4.27 -11.66
CA LEU A 52 15.97 -4.32 -11.65
C LEU A 52 16.53 -5.72 -11.37
N SER A 53 15.84 -6.52 -10.56
CA SER A 53 16.26 -7.89 -10.26
C SER A 53 16.12 -8.79 -11.49
N LEU A 54 15.03 -8.64 -12.25
CA LEU A 54 14.81 -9.36 -13.50
C LEU A 54 15.83 -8.96 -14.57
N ASP A 55 16.09 -7.67 -14.73
CA ASP A 55 17.10 -7.17 -15.67
C ASP A 55 18.50 -7.73 -15.33
N LYS A 56 18.85 -7.73 -14.05
CA LYS A 56 20.11 -8.30 -13.57
C LYS A 56 20.21 -9.80 -13.89
N GLU A 57 19.16 -10.56 -13.64
CA GLU A 57 19.12 -12.00 -13.93
C GLU A 57 19.31 -12.26 -15.43
N MET A 58 18.57 -11.55 -16.28
CA MET A 58 18.72 -11.63 -17.73
C MET A 58 20.15 -11.33 -18.20
N LEU A 59 20.77 -10.27 -17.68
CA LEU A 59 22.14 -9.91 -18.04
C LEU A 59 23.15 -10.97 -17.59
N GLN A 60 22.97 -11.53 -16.39
CA GLN A 60 23.83 -12.61 -15.89
C GLN A 60 23.70 -13.87 -16.74
N ASP A 61 22.49 -14.23 -17.16
CA ASP A 61 22.26 -15.37 -18.05
C ASP A 61 22.87 -15.17 -19.44
N MET A 62 22.80 -13.95 -20.00
CA MET A 62 23.48 -13.64 -21.26
C MET A 62 24.99 -13.78 -21.16
N ILE A 63 25.61 -13.37 -20.05
CA ILE A 63 27.05 -13.54 -19.82
C ILE A 63 27.39 -15.03 -19.71
N ARG A 64 26.63 -15.81 -18.93
CA ARG A 64 26.83 -17.25 -18.78
C ARG A 64 26.73 -18.02 -20.09
N ARG A 65 25.90 -17.58 -21.04
CA ARG A 65 25.77 -18.20 -22.36
C ARG A 65 26.89 -17.82 -23.35
N LYS A 66 27.63 -16.74 -23.09
CA LYS A 66 28.73 -16.28 -23.95
C LYS A 66 30.10 -16.84 -23.55
N LEU A 67 30.24 -17.29 -22.31
CA LEU A 67 31.41 -18.01 -21.79
C LEU A 67 31.24 -19.51 -22.03
#